data_AF-A0A7S1SGW5-F1
#
_entry.id   AF-A0A7S1SGW5-F1
#
_cell.length_a   1.000
_cell.length_b   1.000
_cell.length_c   1.000
_cell.angle_alpha   90.00
_cell.angle_beta   90.00
_cell.angle_gamma   90.00
#
_symmetry.space_group_name_H-M   'P 1'
#
loop_
_entity.id
_entity.type
_entity.pdbx_description
1 polymer ?
#
loop_
_entity_poly.entity_id
_entity_poly.type
_entity_poly.pdbx_seq_one_letter_code
_entity_poly.pdbx_strand_id
1 'polypeptide(L)'
;LGFKTEMGRLDVSVHPFTGGSHPTDVRMTTRFKATDVTEGLTGTIHETGHALYEQGRSLEYDNLPVNRAAGMGIHESQSLLWERMVALSLPFSNYLHPKLAAAFPEMLKGRTPTDLYAAMNVMQERSMIRVESDELTYPLHIILRYELERGLIDGSIQVKDLPELWNAKMTEYLGCTPTSDAEGVLQDVHWSAGAFGYFPTYSLGAMYGCQIYKEAHRCLPSLDSDIAAGNFAPLKEWLNKNIHEVGSLHATGDELMRAVTGSKLDPQVYLNHLTSKYSVAYKLCTAEEDDSGSVFHFS
;
A
#
# COMPACT_ATOMS: atom_id res chain seq x y z
N LEU A 1 0.93 -16.09 -3.41
CA LEU A 1 1.38 -15.31 -2.25
C LEU A 1 1.69 -16.18 -1.04
N GLY A 2 0.90 -17.23 -0.76
CA GLY A 2 1.22 -18.20 0.28
C GLY A 2 0.40 -18.07 1.57
N PHE A 3 -0.77 -17.42 1.49
CA PHE A 3 -1.78 -17.45 2.54
C PHE A 3 -2.24 -18.89 2.80
N LYS A 4 -2.33 -19.29 4.06
CA LYS A 4 -2.77 -20.62 4.49
C LYS A 4 -4.30 -20.63 4.63
N THR A 5 -4.99 -21.19 3.64
CA THR A 5 -6.47 -21.25 3.60
C THR A 5 -7.09 -22.20 4.62
N GLU A 6 -6.30 -23.10 5.19
CA GLU A 6 -6.69 -23.94 6.32
C GLU A 6 -6.68 -23.18 7.66
N MET A 7 -6.06 -21.99 7.69
CA MET A 7 -5.92 -21.10 8.85
C MET A 7 -6.62 -19.76 8.63
N GLY A 8 -7.58 -19.71 7.71
CA GLY A 8 -8.20 -18.47 7.30
C GLY A 8 -9.13 -18.58 6.11
N ARG A 9 -9.79 -17.48 5.74
CA ARG A 9 -10.69 -17.43 4.59
C ARG A 9 -10.83 -16.02 4.02
N LEU A 10 -11.33 -15.97 2.79
CA LEU A 10 -11.70 -14.73 2.08
C LEU A 10 -13.22 -14.66 1.94
N ASP A 11 -13.78 -13.51 2.31
CA ASP A 11 -15.20 -13.17 2.19
C ASP A 11 -15.41 -11.83 1.44
N VAL A 12 -16.65 -11.43 1.22
CA VAL A 12 -16.99 -10.13 0.59
C VAL A 12 -17.56 -9.17 1.64
N SER A 13 -17.09 -7.92 1.64
CA SER A 13 -17.62 -6.83 2.47
C SER A 13 -17.67 -5.50 1.70
N VAL A 14 -18.29 -4.48 2.31
CA VAL A 14 -18.36 -3.11 1.74
C VAL A 14 -17.00 -2.41 1.80
N HIS A 15 -16.27 -2.63 2.89
CA HIS A 15 -14.90 -2.15 3.09
C HIS A 15 -14.01 -3.36 3.37
N PRO A 16 -13.03 -3.66 2.51
CA PRO A 16 -12.05 -4.71 2.76
C PRO A 16 -11.34 -4.51 4.11
N PHE A 17 -11.09 -5.60 4.82
CA PHE A 17 -10.29 -5.60 6.03
C PHE A 17 -9.73 -6.99 6.30
N THR A 18 -8.69 -7.02 7.12
CA THR A 18 -8.12 -8.23 7.70
C THR A 18 -8.37 -8.22 9.20
N GLY A 19 -8.79 -9.37 9.71
CA GLY A 19 -8.99 -9.60 11.13
C GLY A 19 -8.80 -11.07 11.46
N GLY A 20 -9.33 -11.48 12.61
CA GLY A 20 -9.10 -12.82 13.14
C GLY A 20 -8.84 -12.75 14.63
N SER A 21 -8.76 -13.91 15.26
CA SER A 21 -8.51 -14.00 16.70
C SER A 21 -7.12 -14.56 17.03
N HIS A 22 -6.46 -15.19 16.06
CA HIS A 22 -5.25 -15.98 16.28
C HIS A 22 -4.46 -16.14 14.97
N PRO A 23 -3.13 -16.33 14.98
CA PRO A 23 -2.34 -16.63 13.78
C PRO A 23 -2.82 -17.84 12.96
N THR A 24 -3.67 -18.70 13.54
CA THR A 24 -4.29 -19.85 12.87
C THR A 24 -5.76 -19.66 12.49
N ASP A 25 -6.34 -18.47 12.72
CA ASP A 25 -7.67 -18.05 12.24
C ASP A 25 -7.61 -16.57 11.86
N VAL A 26 -7.08 -16.32 10.66
CA VAL A 26 -6.93 -15.00 10.04
C VAL A 26 -7.89 -14.88 8.87
N ARG A 27 -8.81 -13.93 8.92
CA ARG A 27 -9.87 -13.75 7.94
C ARG A 27 -9.70 -12.41 7.24
N MET A 28 -9.99 -12.41 5.97
CA MET A 28 -9.90 -11.23 5.11
C MET A 28 -11.20 -11.08 4.35
N THR A 29 -11.52 -9.85 4.02
CA THR A 29 -12.63 -9.54 3.12
C THR A 29 -12.12 -8.75 1.93
N THR A 30 -12.86 -8.81 0.82
CA THR A 30 -12.57 -8.02 -0.37
C THR A 30 -13.84 -7.43 -0.95
N ARG A 31 -13.70 -6.58 -1.95
CA ARG A 31 -14.79 -5.98 -2.71
C ARG A 31 -14.49 -6.14 -4.19
N PHE A 32 -15.48 -6.58 -4.95
CA PHE A 32 -15.36 -6.74 -6.40
C PHE A 32 -16.24 -5.73 -7.12
N LYS A 33 -15.74 -5.24 -8.25
CA LYS A 33 -16.49 -4.40 -9.18
C LYS A 33 -16.54 -5.08 -10.54
N ALA A 34 -17.75 -5.27 -11.07
CA ALA A 34 -17.96 -6.00 -12.31
C ALA A 34 -17.25 -5.36 -13.53
N THR A 35 -16.96 -4.07 -13.45
CA THR A 35 -16.32 -3.29 -14.52
C THR A 35 -14.82 -3.08 -14.31
N ASP A 36 -14.25 -3.53 -13.20
CA ASP A 36 -12.85 -3.31 -12.86
C ASP A 36 -12.26 -4.50 -12.08
N VAL A 37 -11.44 -5.28 -12.76
CA VAL A 37 -10.75 -6.43 -12.16
C VAL A 37 -9.66 -6.01 -11.17
N THR A 38 -9.12 -4.81 -11.32
CA THR A 38 -7.97 -4.35 -10.52
C THR A 38 -8.39 -4.13 -9.08
N GLU A 39 -9.55 -3.52 -8.83
CA GLU A 39 -10.07 -3.25 -7.48
C GLU A 39 -10.12 -4.50 -6.60
N GLY A 40 -10.74 -5.57 -7.09
CA GLY A 40 -10.83 -6.82 -6.33
C GLY A 40 -9.49 -7.53 -6.21
N LEU A 41 -8.63 -7.42 -7.22
CA LEU A 41 -7.32 -8.07 -7.20
C LEU A 41 -6.35 -7.38 -6.23
N THR A 42 -6.12 -6.08 -6.37
CA THR A 42 -5.20 -5.32 -5.52
C THR A 42 -5.72 -5.24 -4.10
N GLY A 43 -7.03 -5.04 -3.90
CA GLY A 43 -7.65 -5.10 -2.57
C GLY A 43 -7.46 -6.45 -1.88
N THR A 44 -7.66 -7.57 -2.60
CA THR A 44 -7.40 -8.90 -2.01
C THR A 44 -5.92 -9.11 -1.68
N ILE A 45 -5.01 -8.62 -2.52
CA ILE A 45 -3.57 -8.73 -2.28
C ILE A 45 -3.14 -7.87 -1.08
N HIS A 46 -3.70 -6.67 -0.94
CA HIS A 46 -3.48 -5.78 0.20
C HIS A 46 -3.83 -6.50 1.51
N GLU A 47 -5.07 -7.02 1.60
CA GLU A 47 -5.50 -7.77 2.78
C GLU A 47 -4.69 -9.05 2.96
N THR A 48 -4.24 -9.68 1.87
CA THR A 48 -3.32 -10.81 1.96
C THR A 48 -2.00 -10.44 2.61
N GLY A 49 -1.44 -9.26 2.37
CA GLY A 49 -0.21 -8.83 3.03
C GLY A 49 -0.38 -8.65 4.54
N HIS A 50 -1.49 -8.05 4.98
CA HIS A 50 -1.86 -8.01 6.40
C HIS A 50 -1.98 -9.42 6.98
N ALA A 51 -2.70 -10.30 6.30
CA ALA A 51 -2.94 -11.65 6.80
C ALA A 51 -1.67 -12.51 6.84
N LEU A 52 -0.74 -12.31 5.90
CA LEU A 52 0.56 -12.97 5.90
C LEU A 52 1.41 -12.55 7.09
N TYR A 53 1.32 -11.28 7.53
CA TYR A 53 1.95 -10.85 8.77
C TYR A 53 1.35 -11.61 9.95
N GLU A 54 0.02 -11.59 10.09
CA GLU A 54 -0.68 -12.25 11.19
C GLU A 54 -0.43 -13.77 11.25
N GLN A 55 -0.47 -14.47 10.09
CA GLN A 55 -0.15 -15.90 10.01
C GLN A 55 1.35 -16.20 10.17
N GLY A 56 2.21 -15.19 10.01
CA GLY A 56 3.66 -15.30 10.15
C GLY A 56 4.16 -15.05 11.58
N ARG A 57 3.30 -14.62 12.50
CA ARG A 57 3.67 -14.41 13.91
C ARG A 57 4.04 -15.73 14.58
N SER A 58 4.98 -15.67 15.54
CA SER A 58 5.53 -16.87 16.19
C SER A 58 4.47 -17.57 17.05
N LEU A 59 4.20 -18.85 16.78
CA LEU A 59 3.32 -19.66 17.62
C LEU A 59 3.95 -20.04 18.96
N GLU A 60 5.29 -20.01 19.06
CA GLU A 60 6.01 -20.29 20.31
C GLU A 60 5.77 -19.19 21.35
N TYR A 61 5.68 -17.94 20.90
CA TYR A 61 5.45 -16.78 21.75
C TYR A 61 3.98 -16.33 21.75
N ASP A 62 3.04 -17.21 21.41
CA ASP A 62 1.63 -16.87 21.39
C ASP A 62 1.15 -16.31 22.75
N ASN A 63 0.22 -15.36 22.69
CA ASN A 63 -0.30 -14.58 23.83
C ASN A 63 0.73 -13.74 24.61
N LEU A 64 2.01 -13.76 24.25
CA LEU A 64 3.00 -12.84 24.84
C LEU A 64 2.94 -11.47 24.16
N PRO A 65 3.12 -10.36 24.91
CA PRO A 65 3.12 -9.01 24.32
C PRO A 65 4.13 -8.83 23.18
N VAL A 66 5.27 -9.52 23.26
CA VAL A 66 6.33 -9.49 22.24
C VAL A 66 5.87 -10.06 20.90
N ASN A 67 4.87 -10.94 20.88
CA ASN A 67 4.37 -11.56 19.65
C ASN A 67 3.22 -10.80 19.01
N ARG A 68 2.89 -9.60 19.51
CA ARG A 68 1.92 -8.71 18.84
C ARG A 68 2.57 -8.10 17.60
N ALA A 69 1.74 -7.65 16.66
CA ALA A 69 2.23 -6.83 15.55
C ALA A 69 2.87 -5.52 16.05
N ALA A 70 3.94 -5.07 15.38
CA ALA A 70 4.75 -3.89 15.72
C ALA A 70 4.07 -2.56 15.37
N GLY A 71 2.78 -2.43 15.74
CA GLY A 71 1.95 -1.27 15.44
C GLY A 71 1.46 -1.21 13.99
N MET A 72 0.52 -0.30 13.75
CA MET A 72 -0.18 -0.21 12.46
C MET A 72 0.73 0.20 11.30
N GLY A 73 1.78 1.00 11.54
CA GLY A 73 2.72 1.36 10.47
C GLY A 73 3.47 0.16 9.90
N ILE A 74 3.90 -0.79 10.74
CA ILE A 74 4.54 -2.02 10.28
C ILE A 74 3.48 -2.98 9.71
N HIS A 75 2.28 -3.02 10.30
CA HIS A 75 1.21 -3.86 9.78
C HIS A 75 0.79 -3.47 8.35
N GLU A 76 0.71 -2.16 8.10
CA GLU A 76 0.43 -1.57 6.78
C GLU A 76 1.61 -1.71 5.81
N SER A 77 2.84 -1.75 6.32
CA SER A 77 3.99 -1.99 5.44
C SER A 77 3.92 -3.36 4.79
N GLN A 78 3.33 -4.35 5.45
CA GLN A 78 3.15 -5.68 4.87
C GLN A 78 2.06 -5.69 3.79
N SER A 79 0.90 -5.06 4.03
CA SER A 79 -0.15 -4.96 3.00
C SER A 79 0.34 -4.24 1.76
N LEU A 80 0.90 -3.05 1.94
CA LEU A 80 1.38 -2.21 0.84
C LEU A 80 2.60 -2.82 0.13
N LEU A 81 3.47 -3.56 0.82
CA LEU A 81 4.58 -4.27 0.16
C LEU A 81 4.07 -5.29 -0.86
N TRP A 82 3.12 -6.14 -0.46
CA TRP A 82 2.55 -7.14 -1.36
C TRP A 82 1.69 -6.52 -2.47
N GLU A 83 0.96 -5.45 -2.17
CA GLU A 83 0.16 -4.73 -3.16
C GLU A 83 1.05 -3.95 -4.14
N ARG A 84 1.79 -2.95 -3.65
CA ARG A 84 2.44 -1.93 -4.47
C ARG A 84 3.80 -2.36 -5.02
N MET A 85 4.61 -3.01 -4.20
CA MET A 85 5.97 -3.40 -4.61
C MET A 85 5.97 -4.73 -5.34
N VAL A 86 5.08 -5.66 -4.97
CA VAL A 86 4.94 -6.95 -5.67
C VAL A 86 3.87 -6.85 -6.76
N ALA A 87 2.60 -6.64 -6.43
CA ALA A 87 1.52 -6.83 -7.42
C ALA A 87 1.47 -5.75 -8.51
N LEU A 88 1.91 -4.52 -8.22
CA LEU A 88 2.01 -3.46 -9.22
C LEU A 88 3.37 -3.42 -9.95
N SER A 89 4.19 -4.47 -9.84
CA SER A 89 5.49 -4.58 -10.51
C SER A 89 5.39 -5.25 -11.88
N LEU A 90 6.33 -4.93 -12.78
CA LEU A 90 6.43 -5.61 -14.08
C LEU A 90 6.66 -7.14 -13.95
N PRO A 91 7.53 -7.64 -13.04
CA PRO A 91 7.62 -9.07 -12.76
C PRO A 91 6.27 -9.72 -12.46
N PHE A 92 5.45 -9.10 -11.62
CA PHE A 92 4.13 -9.65 -11.30
C PHE A 92 3.17 -9.58 -12.49
N SER A 93 3.22 -8.51 -13.29
CA SER A 93 2.45 -8.45 -14.54
C SER A 93 2.80 -9.59 -15.50
N ASN A 94 4.07 -10.02 -15.58
CA ASN A 94 4.46 -11.20 -16.37
C ASN A 94 3.82 -12.50 -15.85
N TYR A 95 3.71 -12.65 -14.54
CA TYR A 95 3.04 -13.79 -13.91
C TYR A 95 1.50 -13.75 -14.08
N LEU A 96 0.91 -12.56 -13.92
CA LEU A 96 -0.53 -12.35 -13.88
C LEU A 96 -1.17 -12.36 -15.27
N HIS A 97 -0.51 -11.75 -16.25
CA HIS A 97 -1.03 -11.58 -17.61
C HIS A 97 -1.59 -12.87 -18.24
N PRO A 98 -0.86 -14.02 -18.29
CA PRO A 98 -1.40 -15.24 -18.89
C PRO A 98 -2.63 -15.78 -18.15
N LYS A 99 -2.77 -15.51 -16.84
CA LYS A 99 -3.93 -15.92 -16.05
C LYS A 99 -5.15 -15.06 -16.36
N LEU A 100 -4.95 -13.75 -16.46
CA LEU A 100 -6.02 -12.83 -16.87
C LEU A 100 -6.43 -13.06 -18.32
N ALA A 101 -5.50 -13.36 -19.23
CA ALA A 101 -5.82 -13.69 -20.61
C ALA A 101 -6.66 -14.98 -20.73
N ALA A 102 -6.44 -15.96 -19.84
CA ALA A 102 -7.25 -17.17 -19.79
C ALA A 102 -8.66 -16.92 -19.22
N ALA A 103 -8.78 -16.08 -18.18
CA ALA A 103 -10.05 -15.77 -17.53
C ALA A 103 -10.91 -14.74 -18.31
N PHE A 104 -10.26 -13.78 -18.97
CA PHE A 104 -10.86 -12.62 -19.63
C PHE A 104 -10.21 -12.38 -21.02
N PRO A 105 -10.37 -13.30 -21.98
CA PRO A 105 -9.64 -13.28 -23.25
C PRO A 105 -9.86 -12.01 -24.07
N GLU A 106 -11.09 -11.48 -24.09
CA GLU A 106 -11.40 -10.25 -24.84
C GLU A 106 -10.74 -9.02 -24.21
N MET A 107 -10.63 -8.95 -22.88
CA MET A 107 -10.00 -7.84 -22.16
C MET A 107 -8.49 -7.75 -22.48
N LEU A 108 -7.82 -8.90 -22.63
CA LEU A 108 -6.37 -8.99 -22.83
C LEU A 108 -5.96 -9.19 -24.31
N LYS A 109 -6.92 -9.21 -25.23
CA LYS A 109 -6.66 -9.45 -26.66
C LYS A 109 -5.66 -8.45 -27.22
N GLY A 110 -4.51 -8.96 -27.68
CA GLY A 110 -3.42 -8.15 -28.23
C GLY A 110 -2.69 -7.27 -27.21
N ARG A 111 -2.91 -7.47 -25.90
CA ARG A 111 -2.23 -6.76 -24.81
C ARG A 111 -1.06 -7.58 -24.30
N THR A 112 -0.02 -6.91 -23.86
CA THR A 112 1.22 -7.49 -23.30
C THR A 112 1.26 -7.35 -21.78
N PRO A 113 2.17 -8.06 -21.08
CA PRO A 113 2.44 -7.81 -19.66
C PRO A 113 2.83 -6.36 -19.36
N THR A 114 3.55 -5.69 -20.28
CA THR A 114 3.91 -4.27 -20.14
C THR A 114 2.69 -3.36 -20.23
N ASP A 115 1.72 -3.67 -21.11
CA ASP A 115 0.46 -2.91 -21.18
C ASP A 115 -0.34 -3.07 -19.89
N LEU A 116 -0.36 -4.28 -19.31
CA LEU A 116 -0.99 -4.54 -18.01
C LEU A 116 -0.29 -3.76 -16.89
N TYR A 117 1.04 -3.79 -16.84
CA TYR A 117 1.83 -3.00 -15.90
C TYR A 117 1.50 -1.50 -16.01
N ALA A 118 1.45 -0.95 -17.22
CA ALA A 118 1.11 0.46 -17.42
C ALA A 118 -0.32 0.77 -16.96
N ALA A 119 -1.30 -0.08 -17.30
CA ALA A 119 -2.70 0.10 -16.91
C ALA A 119 -2.93 0.04 -15.39
N MET A 120 -2.16 -0.79 -14.68
CA MET A 120 -2.25 -0.91 -13.22
C MET A 120 -1.55 0.22 -12.45
N ASN A 121 -0.74 1.05 -13.13
CA ASN A 121 0.07 2.11 -12.52
C ASN A 121 -0.29 3.51 -13.03
N VAL A 122 -1.55 3.69 -13.44
CA VAL A 122 -2.06 4.99 -13.88
C VAL A 122 -2.22 5.92 -12.66
N MET A 123 -1.55 7.06 -12.70
CA MET A 123 -1.80 8.22 -11.86
C MET A 123 -3.16 8.83 -12.19
N GLN A 124 -3.95 9.08 -11.16
CA GLN A 124 -5.29 9.63 -11.29
C GLN A 124 -5.25 11.16 -11.25
N GLU A 125 -5.66 11.80 -12.35
CA GLU A 125 -5.74 13.26 -12.44
C GLU A 125 -6.72 13.87 -11.43
N ARG A 126 -7.76 13.11 -11.02
CA ARG A 126 -8.76 13.51 -10.02
C ARG A 126 -8.97 12.39 -9.03
N SER A 127 -8.14 12.36 -8.00
CA SER A 127 -8.21 11.34 -6.97
C SER A 127 -9.12 11.79 -5.82
N MET A 128 -10.40 11.41 -5.87
CA MET A 128 -11.41 11.82 -4.88
C MET A 128 -11.45 10.90 -3.65
N ILE A 129 -11.31 9.59 -3.87
CA ILE A 129 -11.50 8.56 -2.85
C ILE A 129 -10.16 7.96 -2.49
N ARG A 130 -9.77 8.07 -1.22
CA ARG A 130 -8.45 7.63 -0.73
C ARG A 130 -8.15 6.17 -1.04
N VAL A 131 -9.11 5.27 -0.79
CA VAL A 131 -8.93 3.82 -1.02
C VAL A 131 -8.86 3.44 -2.50
N GLU A 132 -9.19 4.37 -3.40
CA GLU A 132 -9.10 4.19 -4.85
C GLU A 132 -7.91 4.95 -5.45
N SER A 133 -7.16 5.70 -4.64
CA SER A 133 -6.07 6.56 -5.12
C SER A 133 -4.81 5.79 -5.53
N ASP A 134 -4.08 6.34 -6.51
CA ASP A 134 -2.80 5.80 -6.98
C ASP A 134 -1.65 6.09 -6.00
N GLU A 135 -0.48 5.47 -6.20
CA GLU A 135 0.64 5.60 -5.27
C GLU A 135 1.21 7.01 -5.12
N LEU A 136 1.06 7.87 -6.13
CA LEU A 136 1.56 9.25 -6.10
C LEU A 136 0.61 10.18 -5.35
N THR A 137 -0.70 10.00 -5.54
CA THR A 137 -1.72 10.85 -4.89
C THR A 137 -2.12 10.36 -3.50
N TYR A 138 -1.96 9.07 -3.20
CA TYR A 138 -2.32 8.48 -1.91
C TYR A 138 -1.72 9.19 -0.68
N PRO A 139 -0.43 9.57 -0.64
CA PRO A 139 0.13 10.28 0.52
C PRO A 139 -0.54 11.64 0.78
N LEU A 140 -1.05 12.32 -0.26
CA LEU A 140 -1.72 13.62 -0.13
C LEU A 140 -3.06 13.48 0.59
N HIS A 141 -3.80 12.40 0.34
CA HIS A 141 -5.00 12.05 1.10
C HIS A 141 -4.72 11.88 2.59
N ILE A 142 -3.57 11.30 2.92
CA ILE A 142 -3.15 11.09 4.32
C ILE A 142 -2.74 12.41 4.97
N ILE A 143 -1.96 13.24 4.27
CA ILE A 143 -1.53 14.56 4.77
C ILE A 143 -2.75 15.43 5.09
N LEU A 144 -3.72 15.49 4.18
CA LEU A 144 -4.98 16.22 4.40
C LEU A 144 -5.65 15.82 5.71
N ARG A 145 -5.82 14.50 5.95
CA ARG A 145 -6.49 13.98 7.13
C ARG A 145 -5.68 14.27 8.40
N TYR A 146 -4.37 14.05 8.36
CA TYR A 146 -3.49 14.33 9.49
C TYR A 146 -3.53 15.81 9.91
N GLU A 147 -3.54 16.73 8.95
CA GLU A 147 -3.62 18.16 9.26
C GLU A 147 -4.97 18.55 9.87
N LEU A 148 -6.08 17.98 9.37
CA LEU A 148 -7.40 18.16 9.97
C LEU A 148 -7.46 17.56 11.39
N GLU A 149 -6.91 16.36 11.59
CA GLU A 149 -6.81 15.74 12.92
C GLU A 149 -6.02 16.60 13.90
N ARG A 150 -4.87 17.15 13.48
CA ARG A 150 -4.09 18.06 14.35
C ARG A 150 -4.90 19.26 14.78
N GLY A 151 -5.58 19.93 13.84
CA GLY A 151 -6.39 21.10 14.18
C GLY A 151 -7.60 20.77 15.06
N LEU A 152 -8.20 19.58 14.91
CA LEU A 152 -9.26 19.13 15.81
C LEU A 152 -8.73 18.89 17.23
N ILE A 153 -7.55 18.27 17.36
CA ILE A 153 -6.95 17.92 18.65
C ILE A 153 -6.40 19.14 19.39
N ASP A 154 -5.79 20.10 18.70
CA ASP A 154 -5.29 21.33 19.30
C ASP A 154 -6.36 22.43 19.48
N GLY A 155 -7.57 22.20 18.94
CA GLY A 155 -8.73 23.08 19.07
C GLY A 155 -8.78 24.24 18.07
N SER A 156 -7.84 24.33 17.13
CA SER A 156 -7.85 25.34 16.05
C SER A 156 -8.92 25.08 14.99
N ILE A 157 -9.45 23.86 14.88
CA ILE A 157 -10.55 23.47 13.99
C ILE A 157 -11.75 23.00 14.84
N GLN A 158 -12.96 23.43 14.50
CA GLN A 158 -14.19 22.87 15.06
C GLN A 158 -14.80 21.83 14.11
N VAL A 159 -15.45 20.80 14.65
CA VAL A 159 -16.05 19.71 13.87
C VAL A 159 -17.00 20.20 12.77
N LYS A 160 -17.78 21.26 13.05
CA LYS A 160 -18.72 21.86 12.10
C LYS A 160 -18.06 22.45 10.85
N ASP A 161 -16.76 22.78 10.92
CA ASP A 161 -16.01 23.42 9.85
C ASP A 161 -15.32 22.37 8.94
N LEU A 162 -15.35 21.08 9.32
CA LEU A 162 -14.68 20.01 8.58
C LEU A 162 -15.13 19.87 7.12
N PRO A 163 -16.42 19.96 6.75
CA PRO A 163 -16.83 19.85 5.35
C PRO A 163 -16.14 20.88 4.44
N GLU A 164 -16.09 22.15 4.89
CA GLU A 164 -15.47 23.24 4.13
C GLU A 164 -13.94 23.08 4.06
N LEU A 165 -13.31 22.81 5.21
CA LEU A 165 -11.85 22.63 5.30
C LEU A 165 -11.37 21.41 4.51
N TRP A 166 -12.15 20.33 4.51
CA TRP A 166 -11.89 19.16 3.69
C TRP A 166 -11.91 19.52 2.21
N ASN A 167 -12.97 20.19 1.75
CA ASN A 167 -13.12 20.59 0.34
C ASN A 167 -12.00 21.53 -0.12
N ALA A 168 -11.60 22.48 0.74
CA ALA A 168 -10.48 23.36 0.47
C ALA A 168 -9.16 22.58 0.30
N LYS A 169 -8.85 21.66 1.21
CA LYS A 169 -7.63 20.85 1.15
C LYS A 169 -7.62 19.84 -0.01
N MET A 170 -8.77 19.23 -0.34
CA MET A 170 -8.90 18.38 -1.52
C MET A 170 -8.59 19.18 -2.79
N THR A 171 -9.05 20.42 -2.86
CA THR A 171 -8.77 21.31 -4.00
C THR A 171 -7.29 21.70 -4.05
N GLU A 172 -6.71 22.06 -2.89
CA GLU A 172 -5.31 22.45 -2.76
C GLU A 172 -4.33 21.33 -3.14
N TYR A 173 -4.54 20.12 -2.63
CA TYR A 173 -3.60 19.01 -2.82
C TYR A 173 -3.90 18.12 -4.02
N LEU A 174 -5.19 17.92 -4.34
CA LEU A 174 -5.63 16.91 -5.32
C LEU A 174 -6.37 17.54 -6.51
N GLY A 175 -6.49 18.88 -6.56
CA GLY A 175 -7.10 19.60 -7.68
C GLY A 175 -8.57 19.28 -7.92
N CYS A 176 -9.26 18.69 -6.95
CA CYS A 176 -10.66 18.29 -7.07
C CYS A 176 -11.46 18.59 -5.79
N THR A 177 -12.77 18.76 -5.94
CA THR A 177 -13.68 19.06 -4.82
C THR A 177 -14.80 18.01 -4.81
N PRO A 178 -15.09 17.35 -3.67
CA PRO A 178 -16.19 16.42 -3.54
C PRO A 178 -17.55 17.06 -3.89
N THR A 179 -18.45 16.29 -4.49
CA THR A 179 -19.80 16.80 -4.83
C THR A 179 -20.79 16.70 -3.66
N SER A 180 -20.44 15.91 -2.65
CA SER A 180 -21.21 15.72 -1.42
C SER A 180 -20.30 15.32 -0.26
N ASP A 181 -20.77 15.48 0.98
CA ASP A 181 -20.02 15.04 2.17
C ASP A 181 -19.77 13.53 2.19
N ALA A 182 -20.63 12.74 1.55
CA ALA A 182 -20.47 11.29 1.43
C ALA A 182 -19.23 10.91 0.61
N GLU A 183 -18.88 11.71 -0.41
CA GLU A 183 -17.65 11.57 -1.19
C GLU A 183 -16.48 12.38 -0.58
N GLY A 184 -16.79 13.29 0.34
CA GLY A 184 -15.84 14.15 1.03
C GLY A 184 -15.51 13.64 2.42
N VAL A 185 -15.77 14.48 3.42
CA VAL A 185 -15.40 14.27 4.83
C VAL A 185 -15.93 12.97 5.44
N LEU A 186 -17.00 12.38 4.89
CA LEU A 186 -17.61 11.13 5.38
C LEU A 186 -17.14 9.88 4.61
N GLN A 187 -16.19 10.01 3.68
CA GLN A 187 -15.75 8.87 2.85
C GLN A 187 -15.06 7.75 3.64
N ASP A 188 -14.53 8.06 4.83
CA ASP A 188 -13.78 7.13 5.67
C ASP A 188 -14.45 6.91 7.03
N VAL A 189 -14.40 5.66 7.52
CA VAL A 189 -15.01 5.26 8.79
C VAL A 189 -14.18 5.65 10.03
N HIS A 190 -12.90 5.98 9.87
CA HIS A 190 -11.93 6.10 10.96
C HIS A 190 -12.36 7.07 12.07
N TRP A 191 -12.79 8.28 11.71
CA TRP A 191 -13.20 9.27 12.72
C TRP A 191 -14.48 8.88 13.45
N SER A 192 -15.43 8.23 12.77
CA SER A 192 -16.64 7.72 13.43
C SER A 192 -16.35 6.53 14.36
N ALA A 193 -15.27 5.77 14.07
CA ALA A 193 -14.74 4.72 14.94
C ALA A 193 -13.79 5.26 16.04
N GLY A 194 -13.53 6.57 16.11
CA GLY A 194 -12.63 7.18 17.09
C GLY A 194 -11.13 6.97 16.81
N ALA A 195 -10.76 6.53 15.61
CA ALA A 195 -9.39 6.20 15.21
C ALA A 195 -8.58 7.45 14.79
N PHE A 196 -8.42 8.42 15.69
CA PHE A 196 -7.58 9.61 15.49
C PHE A 196 -6.10 9.28 15.62
N GLY A 197 -5.25 9.89 14.77
CA GLY A 197 -3.83 9.58 14.70
C GLY A 197 -3.52 8.28 13.95
N TYR A 198 -4.54 7.62 13.39
CA TYR A 198 -4.39 6.40 12.61
C TYR A 198 -3.93 6.68 11.18
N PHE A 199 -4.48 7.69 10.50
CA PHE A 199 -4.14 7.93 9.08
C PHE A 199 -2.64 8.05 8.78
N PRO A 200 -1.80 8.72 9.59
CA PRO A 200 -0.36 8.77 9.37
C PRO A 200 0.31 7.40 9.24
N THR A 201 -0.26 6.35 9.83
CA THR A 201 0.29 4.99 9.75
C THR A 201 0.25 4.45 8.32
N TYR A 202 -0.66 4.93 7.47
CA TYR A 202 -0.71 4.56 6.06
C TYR A 202 0.50 5.03 5.26
N SER A 203 0.87 6.31 5.41
CA SER A 203 2.08 6.84 4.76
C SER A 203 3.35 6.23 5.35
N LEU A 204 3.38 6.01 6.68
CA LEU A 204 4.49 5.28 7.31
C LEU A 204 4.60 3.85 6.77
N GLY A 205 3.47 3.16 6.58
CA GLY A 205 3.42 1.83 5.99
C GLY A 205 4.05 1.78 4.61
N ALA A 206 3.71 2.72 3.74
CA ALA A 206 4.31 2.81 2.41
C ALA A 206 5.83 3.00 2.47
N MET A 207 6.32 3.86 3.38
CA MET A 207 7.75 4.11 3.56
C MET A 207 8.50 2.89 4.12
N TYR A 208 7.97 2.29 5.19
CA TYR A 208 8.51 1.05 5.75
C TYR A 208 8.51 -0.07 4.69
N GLY A 209 7.41 -0.20 3.93
CA GLY A 209 7.25 -1.23 2.90
C GLY A 209 8.32 -1.11 1.82
N CYS A 210 8.57 0.10 1.31
CA CYS A 210 9.66 0.37 0.38
C CYS A 210 11.03 0.00 0.95
N GLN A 211 11.32 0.38 2.20
CA GLN A 211 12.62 0.15 2.82
C GLN A 211 12.85 -1.34 3.11
N ILE A 212 11.84 -2.05 3.60
CA ILE A 212 11.86 -3.50 3.80
C ILE A 212 12.03 -4.22 2.46
N TYR A 213 11.25 -3.85 1.44
CA TYR A 213 11.32 -4.49 0.12
C TYR A 213 12.68 -4.28 -0.56
N LYS A 214 13.26 -3.08 -0.45
CA LYS A 214 14.61 -2.79 -0.95
C LYS A 214 15.65 -3.73 -0.32
N GLU A 215 15.56 -3.95 0.99
CA GLU A 215 16.48 -4.86 1.68
C GLU A 215 16.22 -6.33 1.31
N ALA A 216 14.95 -6.74 1.20
CA ALA A 216 14.59 -8.07 0.73
C ALA A 216 15.16 -8.35 -0.68
N HIS A 217 15.04 -7.40 -1.60
CA HIS A 217 15.60 -7.48 -2.96
C HIS A 217 17.12 -7.62 -2.95
N ARG A 218 17.81 -6.87 -2.07
CA ARG A 218 19.27 -7.01 -1.86
C ARG A 218 19.65 -8.39 -1.33
N CYS A 219 18.86 -8.95 -0.41
CA CYS A 219 19.10 -10.27 0.17
C CYS A 219 18.69 -11.43 -0.74
N LEU A 220 17.78 -11.20 -1.69
CA LEU A 220 17.21 -12.21 -2.59
C LEU A 220 17.45 -11.79 -4.05
N PRO A 221 18.65 -12.03 -4.61
CA PRO A 221 18.99 -11.59 -5.97
C PRO A 221 18.08 -12.14 -7.08
N SER A 222 17.38 -13.25 -6.83
CA SER A 222 16.42 -13.86 -7.76
C SER A 222 15.00 -13.32 -7.64
N LEU A 223 14.73 -12.37 -6.73
CA LEU A 223 13.37 -11.98 -6.34
C LEU A 223 12.45 -11.63 -7.52
N ASP A 224 12.93 -10.83 -8.48
CA ASP A 224 12.12 -10.48 -9.65
C ASP A 224 11.82 -11.70 -10.54
N SER A 225 12.81 -12.59 -10.74
CA SER A 225 12.59 -13.83 -11.50
C SER A 225 11.66 -14.80 -10.79
N ASP A 226 11.73 -14.86 -9.45
CA ASP A 226 10.84 -15.65 -8.61
C ASP A 226 9.39 -15.14 -8.71
N ILE A 227 9.18 -13.82 -8.60
CA ILE A 227 7.86 -13.18 -8.75
C ILE A 227 7.29 -13.47 -10.15
N ALA A 228 8.08 -13.30 -11.21
CA ALA A 228 7.64 -13.56 -12.59
C ALA A 228 7.27 -15.03 -12.83
N ALA A 229 7.90 -15.96 -12.11
CA ALA A 229 7.56 -17.38 -12.14
C ALA A 229 6.39 -17.76 -11.21
N GLY A 230 5.88 -16.82 -10.40
CA GLY A 230 4.85 -17.08 -9.40
C GLY A 230 5.37 -17.75 -8.12
N ASN A 231 6.69 -17.78 -7.92
CA ASN A 231 7.34 -18.27 -6.73
C ASN A 231 7.44 -17.15 -5.67
N PHE A 232 6.46 -17.07 -4.79
CA PHE A 232 6.44 -16.04 -3.73
C PHE A 232 7.04 -16.51 -2.40
N ALA A 233 7.40 -17.79 -2.30
CA ALA A 233 7.86 -18.39 -1.05
C ALA A 233 9.14 -17.73 -0.51
N PRO A 234 10.18 -17.44 -1.30
CA PRO A 234 11.41 -16.83 -0.78
C PRO A 234 11.17 -15.48 -0.09
N LEU A 235 10.36 -14.59 -0.72
CA LEU A 235 10.02 -13.31 -0.13
C LEU A 235 9.21 -13.48 1.16
N LYS A 236 8.19 -14.34 1.14
CA LYS A 236 7.36 -14.61 2.31
C LYS A 236 8.20 -15.15 3.48
N GLU A 237 9.07 -16.11 3.23
CA GLU A 237 9.94 -16.70 4.25
C GLU A 237 10.92 -15.68 4.82
N TRP A 238 11.48 -14.82 3.97
CA TRP A 238 12.32 -13.72 4.42
C TRP A 238 11.55 -12.73 5.29
N LEU A 239 10.32 -12.35 4.91
CA LEU A 239 9.46 -11.47 5.71
C LEU A 239 9.06 -12.13 7.04
N ASN A 240 8.74 -13.42 7.03
CA ASN A 240 8.46 -14.18 8.25
C ASN A 240 9.59 -14.04 9.27
N LYS A 241 10.81 -14.38 8.85
CA LYS A 241 11.99 -14.38 9.72
C LYS A 241 12.38 -12.98 10.22
N ASN A 242 12.33 -11.98 9.35
CA ASN A 242 12.90 -10.67 9.65
C ASN A 242 11.87 -9.67 10.20
N ILE A 243 10.58 -9.92 10.00
CA ILE A 243 9.50 -9.01 10.40
C ILE A 243 8.43 -9.75 11.22
N HIS A 244 7.88 -10.84 10.70
CA HIS A 244 6.66 -11.41 11.29
C HIS A 244 6.90 -12.09 12.64
N GLU A 245 7.93 -12.94 12.72
CA GLU A 245 8.33 -13.67 13.93
C GLU A 245 8.93 -12.74 14.99
N VAL A 246 9.46 -11.59 14.58
CA VAL A 246 10.04 -10.57 15.47
C VAL A 246 8.95 -9.91 16.32
N GLY A 247 7.73 -9.80 15.80
CA GLY A 247 6.61 -9.15 16.48
C GLY A 247 6.98 -7.75 16.97
N SER A 248 6.65 -7.44 18.22
CA SER A 248 6.92 -6.17 18.90
C SER A 248 8.15 -6.24 19.82
N LEU A 249 9.18 -7.00 19.43
CA LEU A 249 10.45 -7.06 20.17
C LEU A 249 11.17 -5.70 20.21
N HIS A 250 11.13 -4.96 19.11
CA HIS A 250 11.69 -3.62 19.02
C HIS A 250 10.70 -2.58 19.54
N ALA A 251 11.19 -1.59 20.30
CA ALA A 251 10.32 -0.59 20.92
C ALA A 251 9.78 0.42 19.90
N THR A 252 10.48 0.61 18.78
CA THR A 252 10.09 1.54 17.71
C THR A 252 10.29 0.93 16.33
N GLY A 253 9.55 1.45 15.35
CA GLY A 253 9.75 1.08 13.95
C GLY A 253 11.16 1.43 13.44
N ASP A 254 11.77 2.49 13.95
CA ASP A 254 13.17 2.85 13.64
C ASP A 254 14.17 1.81 14.13
N GLU A 255 13.96 1.23 15.32
CA GLU A 255 14.80 0.15 15.84
C GLU A 255 14.63 -1.13 15.02
N LEU A 256 13.40 -1.48 14.64
CA LEU A 256 13.13 -2.60 13.73
C LEU A 256 13.82 -2.37 12.36
N MET A 257 13.70 -1.17 11.78
CA MET A 257 14.36 -0.86 10.51
C MET A 257 15.88 -0.93 10.63
N ARG A 258 16.48 -0.44 11.73
CA ARG A 258 17.93 -0.61 11.93
C ARG A 258 18.34 -2.07 11.99
N ALA A 259 17.55 -2.90 12.68
CA ALA A 259 17.83 -4.33 12.80
C ALA A 259 17.73 -5.06 11.45
N VAL A 260 16.75 -4.69 10.62
CA VAL A 260 16.48 -5.37 9.34
C VAL A 260 17.32 -4.81 8.20
N THR A 261 17.43 -3.49 8.09
CA THR A 261 18.01 -2.79 6.92
C THR A 261 19.30 -2.04 7.22
N GLY A 262 19.77 -2.07 8.47
CA GLY A 262 20.99 -1.37 8.91
C GLY A 262 20.83 0.14 9.11
N SER A 263 19.65 0.72 8.88
CA SER A 263 19.36 2.14 9.03
C SER A 263 17.98 2.38 9.64
N LYS A 264 17.76 3.56 10.23
CA LYS A 264 16.40 3.99 10.62
C LYS A 264 15.51 4.17 9.40
N LEU A 265 14.22 4.48 9.61
CA LEU A 265 13.33 4.84 8.51
C LEU A 265 13.91 6.04 7.73
N ASP A 266 14.02 5.88 6.42
CA ASP A 266 14.49 6.90 5.49
C ASP A 266 13.43 7.17 4.42
N PRO A 267 12.71 8.31 4.50
CA PRO A 267 11.70 8.69 3.51
C PRO A 267 12.27 8.79 2.08
N GLN A 268 13.56 9.02 1.91
CA GLN A 268 14.19 9.11 0.58
C GLN A 268 14.09 7.78 -0.16
N VAL A 269 14.03 6.64 0.54
CA VAL A 269 13.85 5.32 -0.08
C VAL A 269 12.48 5.23 -0.77
N TYR A 270 11.44 5.76 -0.13
CA TYR A 270 10.09 5.83 -0.71
C TYR A 270 10.03 6.77 -1.90
N LEU A 271 10.60 7.98 -1.77
CA LEU A 271 10.63 8.95 -2.86
C LEU A 271 11.40 8.40 -4.07
N ASN A 272 12.56 7.78 -3.86
CA ASN A 272 13.34 7.17 -4.93
C ASN A 272 12.59 6.03 -5.62
N HIS A 273 11.82 5.23 -4.86
CA HIS A 273 10.96 4.19 -5.44
C HIS A 273 9.92 4.78 -6.38
N LEU A 274 9.17 5.79 -5.91
CA LEU A 274 8.15 6.47 -6.73
C LEU A 274 8.77 7.12 -7.96
N THR A 275 9.85 7.91 -7.79
CA THR A 275 10.54 8.56 -8.90
C THR A 275 11.01 7.53 -9.92
N SER A 276 11.70 6.48 -9.50
CA SER A 276 12.23 5.46 -10.41
C SER A 276 11.11 4.74 -11.18
N LYS A 277 10.05 4.34 -10.48
CA LYS A 277 8.92 3.61 -11.05
C LYS A 277 8.15 4.46 -12.06
N TYR A 278 7.81 5.68 -11.67
CA TYR A 278 6.94 6.55 -12.46
C TYR A 278 7.69 7.30 -13.57
N SER A 279 8.99 7.59 -13.42
CA SER A 279 9.81 8.08 -14.54
C SER A 279 9.84 7.08 -15.70
N VAL A 280 9.94 5.78 -15.40
CA VAL A 280 9.87 4.73 -16.43
C VAL A 280 8.44 4.58 -16.98
N ALA A 281 7.43 4.49 -16.11
CA ALA A 281 6.05 4.27 -16.54
C ALA A 281 5.52 5.41 -17.42
N TYR A 282 5.88 6.65 -17.12
CA TYR A 282 5.44 7.86 -17.83
C TYR A 282 6.46 8.41 -18.82
N LYS A 283 7.62 7.75 -18.97
CA LYS A 283 8.73 8.18 -19.86
C LYS A 283 9.14 9.63 -19.58
N LEU A 284 9.24 9.99 -18.32
CA LEU A 284 9.69 11.32 -17.90
C LEU A 284 11.20 11.39 -18.06
N CYS A 285 11.73 12.47 -18.65
CA CYS A 285 13.17 12.70 -18.69
C CYS A 285 13.70 12.81 -17.26
N THR A 286 14.71 12.01 -16.91
CA THR A 286 15.43 12.18 -15.65
C THR A 286 16.34 13.41 -15.78
N ALA A 287 16.35 14.29 -14.78
CA ALA A 287 17.02 15.59 -14.81
C ALA A 287 18.55 15.56 -15.09
N GLU A 288 19.17 14.39 -15.23
CA GLU A 288 20.56 14.26 -15.68
C GLU A 288 20.73 14.43 -17.21
N GLU A 289 19.66 14.42 -18.01
CA GLU A 289 19.73 14.67 -19.46
C GLU A 289 19.49 16.14 -19.87
N ASP A 290 19.14 17.03 -18.93
CA ASP A 290 18.64 18.38 -19.24
C ASP A 290 19.62 19.51 -18.86
N ASP A 291 20.93 19.26 -18.97
CA ASP A 291 21.97 20.31 -18.89
C ASP A 291 22.16 21.05 -20.25
N SER A 292 21.31 20.79 -21.24
CA SER A 292 21.17 21.62 -22.44
C SER A 292 20.00 22.57 -22.27
N GLY A 293 20.21 23.62 -21.47
CA GLY A 293 19.21 24.62 -21.10
C GLY A 293 18.20 24.96 -22.19
N SER A 294 16.96 24.53 -21.99
CA SER A 294 15.80 25.11 -22.65
C SER A 294 14.65 25.18 -21.64
N VAL A 295 14.32 26.40 -21.24
CA VAL A 295 13.21 26.71 -20.33
C VAL A 295 11.90 26.48 -21.09
N PHE A 296 11.17 25.42 -20.77
CA PHE A 296 9.78 25.28 -21.22
C PHE A 296 8.85 25.96 -20.19
N HIS A 297 8.26 27.08 -20.60
CA HIS A 297 7.07 27.63 -19.95
C HIS A 297 5.85 26.81 -20.39
N PHE A 298 5.13 26.24 -19.42
CA PHE A 298 3.78 25.74 -19.64
C PHE A 298 2.80 26.92 -19.62
N SER A 299 2.06 27.09 -20.72
CA SER A 299 0.86 27.93 -20.84
C SER A 299 -0.40 27.08 -20.71
#